data_AF-A0A9P7VH62-F1
#
_entry.id   AF-A0A9P7VH62-F1
#
_cell.length_a   1.000
_cell.length_b   1.000
_cell.length_c   1.000
_cell.angle_alpha   90.00
_cell.angle_beta   90.00
_cell.angle_gamma   90.00
#
_symmetry.space_group_name_H-M   'P 1'
#
loop_
_entity.id
_entity.type
_entity.pdbx_description
1 polymer ?
#
loop_
_entity_poly.entity_id
_entity_poly.type
_entity_poly.pdbx_seq_one_letter_code
_entity_poly.pdbx_strand_id
1 'polypeptide(L)'
;DVKMAIKKGLDMLHNENLVFRDLHRQNIIITDEIDEESESNRVRFIDFNWAEKAGDVRYSFHLAFCICDISGMLEYDLIQKDHDIKILDTL
;
A
#
# COMPACT_ATOMS: atom_id res chain seq x y z
N ASP A 1 -8.83 15.01 0.40
CA ASP A 1 -7.36 14.81 0.33
C ASP A 1 -7.07 13.36 -0.10
N VAL A 2 -6.33 13.19 -1.19
CA VAL A 2 -6.00 11.88 -1.80
C VAL A 2 -5.15 11.04 -0.85
N LYS A 3 -4.18 11.62 -0.14
CA LYS A 3 -3.30 10.85 0.78
C LYS A 3 -4.09 10.24 1.93
N MET A 4 -5.04 10.98 2.48
CA MET A 4 -5.94 10.50 3.53
C MET A 4 -6.89 9.39 3.02
N ALA A 5 -7.37 9.48 1.78
CA ALA A 5 -8.19 8.42 1.17
C ALA A 5 -7.39 7.13 0.93
N ILE A 6 -6.14 7.25 0.46
CA ILE A 6 -5.21 6.12 0.35
C ILE A 6 -4.99 5.50 1.74
N LYS A 7 -4.69 6.31 2.76
CA LYS A 7 -4.51 5.81 4.13
C LYS A 7 -5.73 5.03 4.61
N LYS A 8 -6.94 5.55 4.39
CA LYS A 8 -8.19 4.87 4.75
C LYS A 8 -8.31 3.50 4.07
N GLY A 9 -7.95 3.40 2.79
CA GLY A 9 -7.92 2.12 2.06
C GLY A 9 -6.89 1.14 2.64
N LEU A 10 -5.70 1.60 2.99
CA LEU A 10 -4.69 0.78 3.67
C LEU A 10 -5.18 0.30 5.03
N ASP A 11 -5.76 1.19 5.84
CA ASP A 11 -6.32 0.86 7.16
C ASP A 11 -7.37 -0.26 7.03
N MET A 12 -8.19 -0.26 5.97
CA MET A 12 -9.15 -1.34 5.70
C MET A 12 -8.48 -2.70 5.43
N LEU A 13 -7.41 -2.74 4.62
CA LEU A 13 -6.64 -3.96 4.39
C LEU A 13 -5.93 -4.43 5.66
N HIS A 14 -5.33 -3.50 6.39
CA HIS A 14 -4.58 -3.76 7.61
C HIS A 14 -5.46 -4.35 8.71
N ASN A 15 -6.73 -3.93 8.81
CA ASN A 15 -7.71 -4.50 9.73
C ASN A 15 -7.99 -5.99 9.46
N GLU A 16 -7.91 -6.40 8.20
CA GLU A 16 -8.03 -7.81 7.77
C GLU A 16 -6.69 -8.56 7.79
N ASN A 17 -5.66 -7.97 8.41
CA ASN A 17 -4.28 -8.46 8.44
C ASN A 17 -3.63 -8.64 7.07
N LEU A 18 -4.04 -7.84 6.08
CA LEU A 18 -3.44 -7.81 4.75
C LEU A 18 -2.51 -6.61 4.61
N VAL A 19 -1.48 -6.74 3.79
CA VAL A 19 -0.60 -5.66 3.30
C VAL A 19 -0.79 -5.51 1.80
N PHE A 20 -0.74 -4.29 1.28
CA PHE A 20 -0.87 -4.05 -0.16
C PHE A 20 0.46 -4.26 -0.90
N ARG A 21 1.57 -3.87 -0.28
CA ARG A 21 2.96 -4.08 -0.72
C ARG A 21 3.40 -3.31 -1.96
N ASP A 22 2.53 -3.15 -2.95
CA ASP A 22 2.88 -2.53 -4.23
C ASP A 22 2.24 -1.13 -4.39
N LEU A 23 2.39 -0.33 -3.33
CA LEU A 23 1.81 1.01 -3.26
C LEU A 23 2.64 1.99 -4.10
N HIS A 24 2.17 2.34 -5.29
CA HIS A 24 2.73 3.41 -6.10
C HIS A 24 1.64 4.06 -6.95
N ARG A 25 1.92 5.26 -7.49
CA ARG A 25 0.90 6.09 -8.18
C ARG A 25 0.17 5.37 -9.31
N GLN A 26 0.86 4.47 -10.01
CA GLN A 26 0.29 3.70 -11.13
C GLN A 26 -0.71 2.64 -10.67
N ASN A 27 -0.65 2.18 -9.41
CA ASN A 27 -1.60 1.22 -8.83
C ASN A 27 -2.76 1.90 -8.07
N ILE A 28 -2.93 3.20 -8.27
CA ILE A 28 -3.99 4.00 -7.64
C ILE A 28 -4.82 4.65 -8.75
N ILE A 29 -6.12 4.36 -8.76
CA ILE A 29 -7.09 5.02 -9.64
C ILE A 29 -7.88 6.03 -8.83
N ILE A 30 -8.06 7.22 -9.42
CA ILE A 30 -9.01 8.23 -8.94
C ILE A 30 -10.19 8.21 -9.90
N THR A 31 -11.37 7.87 -9.41
CA THR A 31 -12.62 7.85 -10.20
C THR A 31 -13.30 9.21 -10.14
N ASP A 32 -14.14 9.50 -11.13
CA ASP A 32 -15.02 10.70 -11.14
C ASP A 32 -16.36 10.45 -10.46
N GLU A 33 -16.50 9.32 -9.75
CA GLU A 33 -17.69 8.99 -8.97
C GLU A 33 -17.82 9.98 -7.82
N ILE A 34 -18.71 10.95 -7.96
CA ILE A 34 -19.12 11.82 -6.88
C ILE A 34 -20.18 11.05 -6.08
N ASP A 35 -19.72 10.13 -5.24
CA ASP A 35 -20.58 9.63 -4.17
C ASP A 35 -20.91 10.83 -3.27
N GLU A 36 -22.20 11.14 -3.10
CA GLU A 36 -22.70 12.26 -2.30
C GLU A 36 -22.22 12.22 -0.82
N GLU A 37 -21.67 11.10 -0.36
CA GLU A 37 -21.24 10.89 1.03
C GLU A 37 -19.77 11.21 1.34
N SER A 38 -18.80 11.14 0.39
CA SER A 38 -17.46 11.72 0.61
C SER A 38 -16.53 11.66 -0.62
N GLU A 39 -15.70 12.70 -0.81
CA GLU A 39 -14.59 12.68 -1.79
C GLU A 39 -13.58 11.54 -1.55
N SER A 40 -13.55 10.95 -0.34
CA SER A 40 -12.64 9.84 -0.01
C SER A 40 -12.98 8.54 -0.74
N ASN A 41 -14.20 8.42 -1.27
CA ASN A 41 -14.64 7.25 -2.03
C ASN A 41 -14.17 7.24 -3.48
N ARG A 42 -13.38 8.22 -3.93
CA ARG A 42 -12.89 8.27 -5.31
C ARG A 42 -11.62 7.45 -5.54
N VAL A 43 -10.93 7.05 -4.47
CA VAL A 43 -9.67 6.29 -4.58
C VAL A 43 -9.95 4.80 -4.62
N ARG A 44 -9.30 4.10 -5.56
CA ARG A 44 -9.32 2.64 -5.70
C ARG A 44 -7.89 2.14 -5.85
N PHE A 45 -7.56 1.06 -5.14
CA PHE A 45 -6.32 0.31 -5.39
C PHE A 45 -6.58 -0.72 -6.48
N ILE A 46 -5.58 -0.95 -7.32
CA ILE A 46 -5.60 -1.97 -8.37
C ILE A 46 -4.33 -2.83 -8.27
N ASP A 47 -4.28 -3.93 -8.99
CA ASP A 47 -3.12 -4.86 -8.99
C ASP A 47 -2.80 -5.45 -7.60
N PHE A 48 -3.72 -6.30 -7.11
CA PHE A 48 -3.57 -7.01 -5.83
C PHE A 48 -2.70 -8.27 -5.92
N ASN A 49 -1.95 -8.48 -7.00
CA ASN A 49 -1.13 -9.68 -7.17
C ASN A 49 -0.05 -9.82 -6.08
N TRP A 50 0.28 -8.70 -5.41
CA TRP A 50 1.28 -8.60 -4.37
C TRP A 50 0.69 -8.41 -2.97
N ALA A 51 -0.64 -8.33 -2.86
CA ALA A 51 -1.31 -8.15 -1.58
C ALA A 51 -1.44 -9.49 -0.84
N GLU A 52 -1.07 -9.50 0.43
CA GLU A 52 -0.91 -10.76 1.17
C GLU A 52 -1.00 -10.55 2.69
N LYS A 53 -0.95 -11.63 3.47
CA LYS A 53 -0.99 -11.53 4.93
C LYS A 53 0.28 -10.91 5.49
N ALA A 54 0.12 -9.96 6.40
CA ALA A 54 1.22 -9.35 7.13
C ALA A 54 1.99 -10.43 7.92
N GLY A 55 3.31 -10.46 7.77
CA GLY A 55 4.19 -11.40 8.47
C GLY A 55 4.27 -12.81 7.90
N ASP A 56 3.56 -13.13 6.82
CA ASP A 56 3.63 -14.44 6.17
C ASP A 56 4.61 -14.45 4.98
N VAL A 57 4.82 -13.29 4.35
CA VAL A 57 5.72 -13.14 3.19
C VAL A 57 6.94 -12.28 3.47
N ARG A 58 7.98 -12.54 2.68
CA ARG A 58 9.28 -11.87 2.73
C ARG A 58 9.59 -11.20 1.41
N TYR A 59 10.42 -10.16 1.45
CA TYR A 59 11.00 -9.63 0.23
C TYR A 59 11.85 -10.67 -0.49
N SER A 60 11.72 -10.72 -1.82
CA SER A 60 12.59 -11.53 -2.66
C SER A 60 14.02 -10.97 -2.64
N PHE A 61 15.00 -11.85 -2.77
CA PHE A 61 16.45 -11.57 -2.76
C PHE A 61 16.94 -10.59 -3.85
N HIS A 62 16.06 -10.16 -4.74
CA HIS A 62 16.39 -9.26 -5.84
C HIS A 62 15.53 -8.00 -5.83
N LEU A 63 14.96 -7.63 -4.68
CA LEU A 63 14.26 -6.37 -4.61
C LEU A 63 15.23 -5.23 -4.93
N ALA A 64 14.78 -4.31 -5.78
CA ALA A 64 15.56 -3.15 -6.15
C ALA A 64 15.92 -2.37 -4.88
N PHE A 65 17.21 -2.04 -4.72
CA PHE A 65 17.77 -1.27 -3.61
C PHE A 65 16.91 -0.06 -3.19
N CYS A 66 16.23 0.58 -4.15
CA CYS A 66 15.34 1.70 -3.91
C CYS A 66 14.14 1.39 -2.98
N ILE A 67 13.61 0.17 -2.99
CA ILE A 67 12.48 -0.21 -2.11
C ILE A 67 13.00 -0.41 -0.68
N CYS A 68 14.18 -1.00 -0.52
CA CYS A 68 14.83 -1.18 0.78
C CYS A 68 15.13 0.17 1.43
N ASP A 69 15.62 1.14 0.65
CA ASP A 69 15.99 2.49 1.14
C ASP A 69 14.76 3.27 1.65
N ILE A 70 13.62 3.18 0.94
CA ILE A 70 12.38 3.86 1.32
C ILE A 70 11.70 3.19 2.53
N SER A 71 11.62 1.86 2.51
CA SER A 71 10.93 1.12 3.56
C SER A 71 11.78 0.90 4.81
N GLY A 72 13.10 1.07 4.72
CA GLY A 72 14.06 0.65 5.72
C GLY A 72 14.07 -0.87 5.97
N MET A 73 13.46 -1.66 5.08
CA MET A 73 13.44 -3.12 5.16
C MET A 73 14.59 -3.70 4.34
N LEU A 74 15.20 -4.77 4.84
CA LEU A 74 16.25 -5.50 4.15
C LEU A 74 15.69 -6.66 3.33
N GLU A 75 16.54 -7.24 2.49
CA GLU A 75 16.24 -8.49 1.81
C GLU A 75 15.80 -9.56 2.81
N TYR A 76 14.80 -10.36 2.43
CA TYR A 76 14.17 -11.38 3.27
C TYR A 76 13.46 -10.89 4.54
N ASP A 77 13.40 -9.59 4.83
CA ASP A 77 12.59 -9.13 5.95
C ASP A 77 11.12 -9.46 5.72
N LEU A 78 10.44 -9.76 6.84
CA LEU A 78 9.00 -10.00 6.81
C LEU A 78 8.28 -8.70 6.46
N ILE A 79 7.35 -8.81 5.54
CA ILE A 79 6.55 -7.67 5.11
C ILE A 79 5.49 -7.41 6.17
N GLN A 80 5.52 -6.20 6.73
CA GLN A 80 4.64 -5.73 7.80
C GLN A 80 3.78 -4.57 7.32
N LYS A 81 2.70 -4.28 8.04
CA LYS A 81 1.77 -3.16 7.77
C LYS A 81 2.47 -1.80 7.69
N ASP A 82 3.48 -1.60 8.53
CA ASP A 82 4.31 -0.39 8.55
C ASP A 82 5.02 -0.12 7.22
N HIS A 83 5.20 -1.13 6.37
CA HIS A 83 5.74 -0.93 5.03
C HIS A 83 4.86 -0.01 4.19
N ASP A 84 3.56 -0.31 4.11
CA ASP A 84 2.63 0.48 3.29
C ASP A 84 2.58 1.94 3.78
N ILE A 85 2.70 2.15 5.10
CA ILE A 85 2.72 3.49 5.70
C ILE A 85 3.98 4.27 5.31
N LYS A 86 5.15 3.63 5.38
CA LYS A 86 6.42 4.27 4.96
C LYS A 86 6.40 4.63 3.48
N ILE A 87 5.88 3.74 2.64
CA ILE A 87 5.74 4.01 1.20
C ILE A 87 4.75 5.16 0.97
N LEU A 88 3.61 5.18 1.68
CA LEU A 88 2.63 6.28 1.63
C LEU A 88 3.26 7.62 2.00
N ASP A 89 4.22 7.66 2.91
CA ASP A 89 4.91 8.90 3.29
C ASP A 89 5.86 9.44 2.22
N THR A 90 6.23 8.62 1.23
CA THR A 90 7.05 9.03 0.08
C THR A 90 6.26 9.37 -1.18
N LEU A 91 4.94 9.14 -1.17
CA LEU A 91 4.03 9.33 -2.30
C LEU A 91 3.63 10.80 -2.52
#